data_AF-A0A4Q6BCQ7-F1
#
_entry.id   AF-A0A4Q6BCQ7-F1
#
_cell.length_a   1.000
_cell.length_b   1.000
_cell.length_c   1.000
_cell.angle_alpha   90.00
_cell.angle_beta   90.00
_cell.angle_gamma   90.00
#
_symmetry.space_group_name_H-M   'P 1'
#
loop_
_entity.id
_entity.type
_entity.pdbx_description
1 polymer ?
#
loop_
_entity_poly.entity_id
_entity_poly.type
_entity_poly.pdbx_seq_one_letter_code
_entity_poly.pdbx_strand_id
1 'polypeptide(L)'
;MYVEEPSEFTKDDEKTRRITDLSYSLGMTVNREGVLSEVVWEGPAFKAGLTPNTTLVAVNGRAWSSTLLKEAVRQAKSSSEPVELLVRNQDRFRTVRIDYHAGLAYPQLKRIEGRPDRLADLFAPRSKAP
;
A
#
# COMPACT_ATOMS: atom_id res chain seq x y z
N MET A 1 7.18 7.48 11.24
CA MET A 1 8.18 6.44 10.94
C MET A 1 7.50 5.40 10.08
N TYR A 2 8.20 4.79 9.12
CA TYR A 2 7.64 3.68 8.34
C TYR A 2 8.08 2.36 8.97
N VAL A 3 7.16 1.40 9.02
CA VAL A 3 7.42 0.03 9.47
C VAL A 3 6.89 -0.95 8.42
N GLU A 4 7.37 -2.19 8.46
CA GLU A 4 6.97 -3.23 7.50
C GLU A 4 5.63 -3.89 7.84
N GLU A 5 5.19 -3.77 9.09
CA GLU A 5 3.95 -4.36 9.57
C GLU A 5 2.82 -3.32 9.60
N PRO A 6 1.67 -3.61 8.98
CA PRO A 6 0.52 -2.72 9.07
C PRO A 6 0.02 -2.65 10.51
N SER A 7 -0.41 -1.45 10.93
CA SER A 7 -1.13 -1.29 12.19
C SER A 7 -2.46 -2.05 12.16
N GLU A 8 -3.03 -2.37 13.33
CA GLU A 8 -4.36 -3.01 13.40
C GLU A 8 -5.43 -2.17 12.67
N PHE A 9 -5.39 -0.84 12.84
CA PHE A 9 -6.25 0.08 12.09
C PHE A 9 -6.10 -0.09 10.57
N THR A 10 -4.86 -0.18 10.07
CA THR A 10 -4.60 -0.38 8.64
C THR A 10 -5.13 -1.73 8.14
N LYS A 11 -4.94 -2.80 8.92
CA LYS A 11 -5.47 -4.14 8.59
C LYS A 11 -6.99 -4.12 8.50
N ASP A 12 -7.66 -3.47 9.45
CA ASP A 12 -9.11 -3.38 9.50
C ASP A 12 -9.67 -2.49 8.37
N ASP A 13 -9.01 -1.38 8.04
CA ASP A 13 -9.39 -0.53 6.91
C ASP A 13 -9.25 -1.27 5.58
N GLU A 14 -8.10 -1.90 5.32
CA GLU A 14 -7.89 -2.73 4.13
C GLU A 14 -8.93 -3.83 4.00
N LYS A 15 -9.26 -4.51 5.11
CA LYS A 15 -10.26 -5.57 5.15
C LYS A 15 -11.67 -5.04 4.88
N THR A 16 -12.03 -3.92 5.49
CA THR A 16 -13.35 -3.29 5.35
C THR A 16 -13.55 -2.78 3.93
N ARG A 17 -12.55 -2.09 3.37
CA ARG A 17 -12.56 -1.55 2.01
C ARG A 17 -12.27 -2.61 0.95
N ARG A 18 -11.80 -3.79 1.35
CA ARG A 18 -11.39 -4.90 0.47
C ARG A 18 -10.31 -4.47 -0.54
N ILE A 19 -9.32 -3.75 -0.05
CA ILE A 19 -8.19 -3.24 -0.84
C ILE A 19 -6.86 -3.79 -0.32
N THR A 20 -5.84 -3.69 -1.16
CA THR A 20 -4.43 -3.80 -0.81
C THR A 20 -3.81 -2.43 -1.03
N ASP A 21 -3.48 -1.74 0.06
CA ASP A 21 -2.89 -0.40 0.02
C ASP A 21 -1.37 -0.51 0.08
N LEU A 22 -0.73 -0.12 -1.02
CA LEU A 22 0.73 -0.02 -1.16
C LEU A 22 1.12 1.38 -1.62
N SER A 23 0.34 2.40 -1.28
CA SER A 23 0.58 3.81 -1.62
C SER A 23 1.96 4.30 -1.19
N TYR A 24 2.45 3.87 -0.02
CA TYR A 24 3.79 4.19 0.48
C TYR A 24 4.89 3.23 0.02
N SER A 25 4.51 2.13 -0.63
CA SER A 25 5.45 1.16 -1.19
C SER A 25 5.52 1.33 -2.71
N LEU A 26 4.68 0.63 -3.46
CA LEU A 26 4.65 0.70 -4.92
C LEU A 26 3.95 1.94 -5.46
N GLY A 27 3.33 2.78 -4.62
CA GLY A 27 2.61 3.96 -5.08
C GLY A 27 1.27 3.64 -5.72
N MET A 28 0.59 2.58 -5.28
CA MET A 28 -0.72 2.19 -5.81
C MET A 28 -1.58 1.50 -4.76
N THR A 29 -2.90 1.52 -4.99
CA THR A 29 -3.89 0.75 -4.23
C THR A 29 -4.67 -0.14 -5.19
N VAL A 30 -4.84 -1.41 -4.84
CA VAL A 30 -5.50 -2.42 -5.68
C VAL A 30 -6.71 -2.97 -4.94
N ASN A 31 -7.87 -3.02 -5.59
CA ASN A 31 -9.07 -3.62 -5.01
C ASN A 31 -9.05 -5.15 -5.08
N ARG A 32 -10.05 -5.80 -4.50
CA ARG A 32 -10.18 -7.27 -4.48
C ARG A 32 -10.18 -7.89 -5.88
N GLU A 33 -10.75 -7.21 -6.86
CA GLU A 33 -10.84 -7.67 -8.25
C GLU A 33 -9.53 -7.46 -9.03
N GLY A 34 -8.49 -6.90 -8.40
CA GLY A 34 -7.21 -6.59 -9.04
C GLY A 34 -7.20 -5.25 -9.77
N VAL A 35 -8.25 -4.44 -9.68
CA VAL A 35 -8.29 -3.12 -10.33
C VAL A 35 -7.54 -2.11 -9.47
N LEU A 36 -6.63 -1.36 -10.09
CA LEU A 36 -5.93 -0.24 -9.48
C LEU A 36 -6.94 0.89 -9.23
N SER A 37 -7.35 1.08 -7.97
CA SER A 37 -8.28 2.13 -7.58
C SER A 37 -7.59 3.49 -7.48
N GLU A 38 -6.30 3.49 -7.11
CA GLU A 38 -5.49 4.70 -6.95
C GLU A 38 -4.05 4.44 -7.42
N VAL A 39 -3.44 5.47 -8.00
CA VAL A 39 -2.02 5.50 -8.35
C VAL A 39 -1.46 6.84 -7.89
N VAL A 40 -0.42 6.79 -7.06
CA VAL A 40 0.23 7.98 -6.49
C VAL A 40 1.04 8.67 -7.57
N TRP A 41 0.74 9.95 -7.81
CA TRP A 41 1.48 10.81 -8.75
C TRP A 41 2.98 10.82 -8.42
N GLU A 42 3.85 10.73 -9.43
CA GLU A 42 5.31 10.60 -9.28
C GLU A 42 5.81 9.39 -8.45
N GLY A 43 4.90 8.51 -8.01
CA GLY A 43 5.22 7.28 -7.31
C GLY A 43 5.77 6.19 -8.24
N PRO A 44 6.26 5.05 -7.69
CA PRO A 44 6.86 3.98 -8.48
C PRO A 44 5.93 3.41 -9.56
N ALA A 45 4.67 3.15 -9.22
CA ALA A 45 3.65 2.70 -10.16
C ALA A 45 3.40 3.69 -11.30
N PHE A 46 3.29 4.98 -10.96
CA PHE A 46 3.08 6.05 -11.94
C PHE A 46 4.24 6.16 -12.91
N LYS A 47 5.48 6.13 -12.40
CA LYS A 47 6.70 6.14 -13.23
C LYS A 47 6.82 4.91 -14.14
N ALA A 48 6.25 3.78 -13.73
CA ALA A 48 6.11 2.59 -14.56
C ALA A 48 4.93 2.65 -15.56
N GLY A 49 4.27 3.81 -15.64
CA GLY A 49 3.16 4.11 -16.56
C GLY A 49 1.84 3.45 -16.15
N LEU A 50 1.68 3.02 -14.90
CA LEU A 50 0.40 2.52 -14.42
C LEU A 50 -0.56 3.68 -14.16
N THR A 51 -1.84 3.41 -14.36
CA THR A 51 -2.92 4.39 -14.21
C THR A 51 -4.11 3.74 -13.47
N PRO A 52 -4.96 4.53 -12.80
CA PRO A 52 -6.20 4.03 -12.24
C PRO A 52 -7.05 3.29 -13.30
N ASN A 53 -7.89 2.35 -12.86
CA ASN A 53 -8.69 1.44 -13.69
C ASN A 53 -7.90 0.41 -14.51
N THR A 54 -6.57 0.35 -14.38
CA THR A 54 -5.77 -0.77 -14.89
C THR A 54 -6.05 -2.03 -14.04
N THR A 55 -6.24 -3.20 -14.65
CA THR A 55 -6.39 -4.48 -13.93
C THR A 55 -5.03 -5.15 -13.77
N LEU A 56 -4.62 -5.46 -12.55
CA LEU A 56 -3.52 -6.35 -12.21
C LEU A 56 -3.97 -7.81 -12.34
N VAL A 57 -3.31 -8.54 -13.24
CA VAL A 57 -3.68 -9.92 -13.60
C VAL A 57 -2.72 -10.92 -12.96
N ALA A 58 -1.43 -10.61 -12.94
CA ALA A 58 -0.40 -11.48 -12.36
C ALA A 58 0.73 -10.68 -11.73
N VAL A 59 1.40 -11.28 -10.75
CA VAL A 59 2.60 -10.78 -10.07
C VAL A 59 3.67 -11.85 -10.19
N ASN A 60 4.84 -11.50 -10.70
CA ASN A 60 5.97 -12.40 -10.92
C ASN A 60 5.55 -13.73 -11.60
N GLY A 61 4.76 -13.63 -12.66
CA GLY A 61 4.27 -14.77 -13.44
C GLY A 61 3.16 -15.61 -12.80
N ARG A 62 2.69 -15.26 -11.59
CA ARG A 62 1.63 -15.97 -10.87
C ARG A 62 0.37 -15.11 -10.77
N ALA A 63 -0.81 -15.74 -10.85
CA ALA A 63 -2.10 -15.04 -10.79
C ALA A 63 -2.19 -14.12 -9.56
N TRP A 64 -2.74 -12.93 -9.77
CA TRP A 64 -2.85 -11.89 -8.75
C TRP A 64 -3.53 -12.41 -7.46
N SER A 65 -2.93 -12.06 -6.33
CA SER A 65 -3.59 -12.04 -5.03
C SER A 65 -2.92 -10.98 -4.14
N SER A 66 -3.67 -10.46 -3.17
CA SER A 66 -3.16 -9.47 -2.21
C SER A 66 -1.92 -9.97 -1.47
N THR A 67 -1.93 -11.25 -1.04
CA THR A 67 -0.80 -11.89 -0.37
C THR A 67 0.43 -11.95 -1.25
N LEU A 68 0.27 -12.37 -2.52
CA LEU A 68 1.38 -12.53 -3.46
C LEU A 68 2.07 -11.20 -3.77
N LEU A 69 1.32 -10.09 -3.91
CA LEU A 69 1.96 -8.79 -4.14
C LEU A 69 2.68 -8.27 -2.92
N LYS A 70 2.09 -8.41 -1.73
CA LYS A 70 2.79 -8.03 -0.49
C LYS A 70 4.06 -8.86 -0.30
N GLU A 71 4.02 -10.15 -0.66
CA GLU A 71 5.20 -11.01 -0.66
C GLU A 71 6.24 -10.57 -1.69
N ALA A 72 5.85 -10.27 -2.93
CA ALA A 72 6.76 -9.79 -3.97
C ALA A 72 7.48 -8.50 -3.54
N VAL A 73 6.77 -7.56 -2.90
CA VAL A 73 7.36 -6.33 -2.37
C VAL A 73 8.33 -6.61 -1.22
N ARG A 74 8.02 -7.56 -0.32
CA ARG A 74 8.96 -7.98 0.73
C ARG A 74 10.23 -8.61 0.15
N GLN A 75 10.08 -9.51 -0.81
CA GLN A 75 11.21 -10.22 -1.44
C GLN A 75 12.10 -9.27 -2.25
N ALA A 76 11.51 -8.28 -2.92
CA ALA A 76 12.25 -7.27 -3.68
C ALA A 76 13.20 -6.44 -2.79
N LYS A 77 12.98 -6.34 -1.47
CA LYS A 77 13.92 -5.69 -0.55
C LYS A 77 15.27 -6.42 -0.44
N SER A 78 15.25 -7.75 -0.57
CA SER A 78 16.42 -8.63 -0.45
C SER A 78 16.96 -9.12 -1.80
N SER A 79 16.32 -8.74 -2.90
CA SER A 79 16.65 -9.17 -4.26
C SER A 79 16.95 -7.95 -5.13
N SER A 80 17.74 -8.13 -6.19
CA SER A 80 17.89 -7.14 -7.26
C SER A 80 16.83 -7.29 -8.35
N GLU A 81 15.90 -8.24 -8.20
CA GLU A 81 14.81 -8.44 -9.16
C GLU A 81 13.70 -7.40 -8.94
N PRO A 82 13.21 -6.75 -10.01
CA PRO A 82 12.08 -5.84 -9.92
C PRO A 82 10.78 -6.61 -9.66
N VAL A 83 9.78 -5.92 -9.12
CA VAL A 83 8.42 -6.48 -9.04
C VAL A 83 7.81 -6.46 -10.45
N GLU A 84 7.56 -7.64 -11.00
CA GLU A 84 6.96 -7.80 -12.32
C GLU A 84 5.44 -7.96 -12.22
N LEU A 85 4.71 -7.13 -12.97
CA LEU A 85 3.26 -7.09 -12.98
C LEU A 85 2.75 -7.32 -14.40
N LEU A 86 1.91 -8.34 -14.60
CA LEU A 86 1.09 -8.44 -15.80
C LEU A 86 -0.17 -7.64 -15.57
N VAL A 87 -0.38 -6.61 -16.38
CA VAL A 87 -1.56 -5.75 -16.29
C VAL A 87 -2.36 -5.78 -17.57
N ARG A 88 -3.67 -5.55 -17.43
CA ARG A 88 -4.61 -5.38 -18.52
C ARG A 88 -5.22 -3.98 -18.44
N ASN A 89 -5.14 -3.23 -19.53
CA ASN A 89 -5.90 -2.00 -19.70
C ASN A 89 -6.80 -2.17 -20.93
N GLN A 90 -8.12 -2.14 -20.71
CA GLN A 90 -9.12 -2.53 -21.71
C GLN A 90 -8.80 -3.92 -22.27
N ASP A 91 -8.51 -4.02 -23.57
CA ASP A 91 -8.22 -5.29 -24.26
C ASP A 91 -6.72 -5.56 -24.43
N ARG A 92 -5.86 -4.71 -23.86
CA ARG A 92 -4.41 -4.83 -24.00
C ARG A 92 -3.77 -5.31 -22.71
N PHE A 93 -3.02 -6.40 -22.83
CA PHE A 93 -2.13 -6.88 -21.79
C PHE A 93 -0.73 -6.32 -22.00
N ARG A 94 -0.05 -5.97 -20.92
CA ARG A 94 1.38 -5.65 -20.93
C ARG A 94 2.03 -6.03 -19.62
N THR A 95 3.31 -6.36 -19.69
CA THR A 95 4.15 -6.55 -18.51
C THR A 95 4.79 -5.23 -18.12
N VAL A 96 4.73 -4.91 -16.83
CA VAL A 96 5.34 -3.74 -16.21
C VAL A 96 6.31 -4.20 -15.14
N ARG A 97 7.50 -3.62 -15.10
CA ARG A 97 8.50 -3.92 -14.07
C ARG A 97 8.72 -2.68 -13.23
N ILE A 98 8.59 -2.81 -11.92
CA ILE A 98 8.80 -1.71 -10.98
C ILE A 98 10.06 -2.02 -10.18
N ASP A 99 11.09 -1.22 -10.38
CA ASP A 99 12.40 -1.34 -9.72
C ASP A 99 12.31 -0.76 -8.30
N TYR A 100 11.70 -1.51 -7.38
CA TYR A 100 11.39 -1.07 -6.04
C TYR A 100 11.97 -2.02 -4.99
N HIS A 101 12.88 -1.50 -4.16
CA HIS A 101 13.66 -2.29 -3.20
C HIS A 101 13.55 -1.80 -1.74
N ALA A 102 12.67 -0.85 -1.43
CA ALA A 102 12.54 -0.35 -0.05
C ALA A 102 11.68 -1.27 0.85
N GLY A 103 10.98 -2.25 0.28
CA GLY A 103 10.12 -3.19 1.01
C GLY A 103 8.76 -2.62 1.40
N LEU A 104 8.02 -3.32 2.26
CA LEU A 104 6.74 -2.79 2.71
C LEU A 104 6.95 -1.58 3.62
N ALA A 105 6.21 -0.51 3.34
CA ALA A 105 6.22 0.70 4.14
C ALA A 105 4.79 1.06 4.56
N TYR A 106 4.53 0.99 5.86
CA TYR A 106 3.29 1.44 6.47
C TYR A 106 3.57 2.62 7.41
N PRO A 107 2.88 3.76 7.24
CA PRO A 107 3.08 4.91 8.11
C PRO A 107 2.56 4.61 9.51
N GLN A 108 3.39 4.89 10.53
CA GLN A 108 2.98 4.86 11.91
C GLN A 108 3.24 6.18 12.62
N LEU A 109 2.26 6.55 13.45
CA LEU A 109 2.33 7.67 14.38
C LEU A 109 3.12 7.22 15.61
N LYS A 110 4.22 7.92 15.88
CA LYS A 110 5.03 7.73 17.09
C LYS A 110 4.96 8.99 17.92
N ARG A 111 4.73 8.84 19.24
CA ARG A 111 4.79 9.97 20.18
C ARG A 111 6.20 10.55 20.20
N ILE A 112 6.27 11.87 20.32
CA ILE A 112 7.52 12.58 20.56
C ILE A 112 7.71 12.65 22.07
N GLU A 113 8.83 12.11 22.56
CA GLU A 113 9.14 12.12 23.99
C GLU A 113 9.21 13.55 24.55
N GLY A 114 8.76 13.72 25.79
CA GLY A 114 8.73 15.02 26.48
C GLY A 114 7.65 15.99 26.00
N ARG A 115 6.78 15.60 25.06
CA ARG A 115 5.64 16.43 24.64
C ARG A 115 4.33 15.99 25.34
N PRO A 116 3.53 16.94 25.87
CA PRO A 116 2.22 16.63 26.44
C PRO A 116 1.30 15.96 25.41
N ASP A 117 0.56 14.95 25.86
CA ASP A 117 -0.42 14.23 25.04
C ASP A 117 -1.75 14.98 24.96
N ARG A 118 -1.77 16.00 24.12
CA ARG A 118 -2.96 16.85 23.93
C ARG A 118 -4.15 16.11 23.30
N LEU A 119 -3.90 15.00 22.60
CA LEU A 119 -4.98 14.20 22.00
C LEU A 119 -5.77 13.48 23.09
N ALA A 120 -5.10 12.87 24.07
CA ALA A 120 -5.80 12.25 25.21
C ALA A 120 -6.61 13.28 25.99
N ASP A 121 -6.05 14.48 26.23
CA ASP A 121 -6.78 15.58 26.89
C ASP A 121 -8.03 16.00 26.11
N LEU A 122 -7.95 16.05 24.77
CA LEU A 122 -9.07 16.41 23.91
C LEU A 122 -10.16 15.33 23.88
N PHE A 123 -9.77 14.05 23.89
CA PHE A 123 -10.69 12.91 23.89
C PHE A 123 -11.21 12.56 25.29
N ALA A 124 -10.70 13.20 26.34
CA ALA A 124 -11.19 13.01 27.69
C ALA A 124 -12.67 13.44 27.78
N PRO A 125 -13.52 12.66 28.47
CA PRO A 125 -14.90 13.05 28.69
C PRO A 125 -14.94 14.40 29.39
N ARG A 126 -15.74 15.34 28.85
CA ARG A 126 -15.96 16.63 29.51
C ARG A 126 -16.64 16.36 30.85
N SER A 127 -16.00 16.71 31.96
CA SER A 127 -16.67 16.74 33.24
C SER A 127 -17.85 17.72 33.14
N LYS A 128 -19.00 17.33 33.70
CA LYS A 128 -20.16 18.22 33.83
C LYS A 128 -19.68 19.49 34.55
N ALA A 129 -19.92 20.67 33.96
CA ALA A 129 -19.67 21.94 34.64
C ALA A 129 -20.44 21.95 35.98
N PRO A 130 -19.85 22.49 37.05
CA PRO A 130 -20.53 22.65 38.34
C PRO A 130 -21.76 23.57 38.25
#